data_AF-A0AAW6BTZ8-F1
#
_entry.id   AF-A0AAW6BTZ8-F1
#
_cell.length_a   1.000
_cell.length_b   1.000
_cell.length_c   1.000
_cell.angle_alpha   90.00
_cell.angle_beta   90.00
_cell.angle_gamma   90.00
#
_symmetry.space_group_name_H-M   'P 1'
#
loop_
_entity.id
_entity.type
_entity.pdbx_description
1 polymer ?
#
loop_
_entity_poly.entity_id
_entity_poly.type
_entity_poly.pdbx_seq_one_letter_code
_entity_poly.pdbx_strand_id
1 'polypeptide(L)'
;AAVLALGDGPDKRLVAYVAAEAEDGLVTSLRTRLSTLLPDYMVPAAFVRLEAFPLTPNGKLDRRALPVPDETAFARQAYEAPQGEAEAALAAIWRELLGIEHISRHDNFFALGGHSLLAVRMMERLRHRGLTLAVRDLFQVPVLSDLAQTLGQHRAVAVPPNLITPTITALLPAMLPLVNLTQSDIDLIIRQVPGGLTNIQDIYALSPLQDGILFHHLLADKGDPYLLVSQMRFAARPLLERYLTAIQWVVDRHDILRTAFIWQGLSVPAQVVWRQAPLSVTELTLNPAEGAVSDQLAQRFDPLRYRLDLNQAPLLRFMVAQEADGRWLVLQLMHHLIGDHTTLDVINNEVRAYLTCQTASLPAPVPFRNLVAQACLGLSQAEHTRFFSEMLAEVEEPTLAFGLTEVHRDGSQVTESHRMLAPELNDGLRSQARRLGVSLAALCHLAWAQVLSRTSGQEKVVFGTVLFGRMQAGEGTESG
;
A
#
# COMPACT_ATOMS: atom_id res chain seq x y z
N ALA A 1 0.93 15.15 41.46
CA ALA A 1 0.13 15.36 40.25
C ALA A 1 -0.89 14.22 40.10
N ALA A 2 -2.01 14.45 39.43
CA ALA A 2 -3.01 13.43 39.09
C ALA A 2 -3.41 13.58 37.62
N VAL A 3 -3.61 12.48 36.89
CA VAL A 3 -4.03 12.51 35.47
C VAL A 3 -5.37 11.80 35.32
N LEU A 4 -6.30 12.43 34.63
CA LEU A 4 -7.65 11.90 34.37
C LEU A 4 -7.95 11.95 32.88
N ALA A 5 -8.67 10.94 32.38
CA ALA A 5 -9.30 11.00 31.07
C ALA A 5 -10.68 11.66 31.23
N LEU A 6 -10.89 12.81 30.58
CA LEU A 6 -12.14 13.56 30.57
C LEU A 6 -12.72 13.59 29.15
N GLY A 7 -14.05 13.54 29.03
CA GLY A 7 -14.78 13.49 27.75
C GLY A 7 -15.22 12.07 27.34
N ASP A 8 -16.07 11.99 26.32
CA ASP A 8 -16.64 10.75 25.77
C ASP A 8 -16.34 10.62 24.27
N GLY A 9 -16.16 9.39 23.77
CA GLY A 9 -15.92 9.12 22.36
C GLY A 9 -14.63 9.77 21.82
N PRO A 10 -14.67 10.47 20.66
CA PRO A 10 -13.50 11.11 20.06
C PRO A 10 -12.97 12.32 20.86
N ASP A 11 -13.77 12.90 21.76
CA ASP A 11 -13.37 14.05 22.60
C ASP A 11 -12.65 13.65 23.90
N LYS A 12 -12.39 12.34 24.08
CA LYS A 12 -11.73 11.80 25.27
C LYS A 12 -10.25 12.21 25.29
N ARG A 13 -9.87 13.00 26.30
CA ARG A 13 -8.53 13.58 26.44
C ARG A 13 -7.96 13.42 27.84
N LEU A 14 -6.63 13.31 27.93
CA LEU A 14 -5.91 13.30 29.20
C LEU A 14 -5.75 14.74 29.73
N VAL A 15 -6.08 14.94 31.00
CA VAL A 15 -5.90 16.20 31.74
C VAL A 15 -5.05 15.94 32.97
N ALA A 16 -3.95 16.66 33.11
CA ALA A 16 -3.07 16.59 34.27
C ALA A 16 -3.36 17.72 35.25
N TYR A 17 -3.57 17.38 36.51
CA TYR A 17 -3.68 18.29 37.63
C TYR A 17 -2.36 18.29 38.40
N VAL A 18 -1.77 19.46 38.57
CA VAL A 18 -0.43 19.60 39.16
C VAL A 18 -0.51 20.60 40.32
N ALA A 19 -0.20 20.14 41.53
CA ALA A 19 0.01 21.02 42.67
C ALA A 19 1.43 21.58 42.57
N ALA A 20 1.54 22.89 42.34
CA ALA A 20 2.79 23.60 42.13
C ALA A 20 2.63 25.07 42.54
N GLU A 21 3.74 25.80 42.72
CA GLU A 21 3.73 27.26 42.85
C GLU A 21 3.35 27.93 41.51
N ALA A 22 2.89 29.18 41.56
CA ALA A 22 2.53 29.92 40.35
C ALA A 22 3.81 30.29 39.58
N GLU A 23 3.97 29.75 38.37
CA GLU A 23 5.10 30.04 37.48
C GLU A 23 4.58 30.28 36.06
N ASP A 24 4.99 31.40 35.45
CA ASP A 24 4.65 31.71 34.06
C ASP A 24 5.27 30.68 33.11
N GLY A 25 4.46 30.10 32.24
CA GLY A 25 4.92 29.08 31.28
C GLY A 25 5.07 27.67 31.84
N LEU A 26 4.68 27.40 33.09
CA LEU A 26 4.68 26.07 33.71
C LEU A 26 4.05 24.99 32.81
N VAL A 27 2.90 25.32 32.22
CA VAL A 27 2.12 24.44 31.33
C VAL A 27 2.94 24.06 30.08
N THR A 28 3.59 25.04 29.45
CA THR A 28 4.47 24.83 28.27
C THR A 28 5.71 24.03 28.63
N SER A 29 6.35 24.33 29.76
CA SER A 29 7.52 23.62 30.26
C SER A 29 7.23 22.15 30.59
N LEU A 30 6.09 21.88 31.25
CA LEU A 30 5.64 20.53 31.56
C LEU A 30 5.32 19.74 30.30
N ARG A 31 4.58 20.32 29.34
CA ARG A 31 4.30 19.66 28.06
C ARG A 31 5.59 19.36 27.30
N THR A 32 6.49 20.33 27.19
CA THR A 32 7.78 20.17 26.49
C THR A 32 8.57 19.03 27.12
N ARG A 33 8.70 19.03 28.45
CA ARG A 33 9.41 17.97 29.17
C ARG A 33 8.74 16.61 29.01
N LEU A 34 7.42 16.52 29.14
CA LEU A 34 6.70 15.26 29.01
C LEU A 34 6.71 14.74 27.56
N SER A 35 6.72 15.61 26.55
CA SER A 35 6.85 15.21 25.15
C SER A 35 8.22 14.61 24.84
N THR A 36 9.26 14.97 25.61
CA THR A 36 10.58 14.29 25.52
C THR A 36 10.61 12.93 26.21
N LEU A 37 9.65 12.63 27.09
CA LEU A 37 9.66 11.44 27.95
C LEU A 37 8.55 10.43 27.63
N LEU A 38 7.44 10.88 27.06
CA LEU A 38 6.21 10.12 26.82
C LEU A 38 5.77 10.25 25.35
N PRO A 39 5.13 9.22 24.77
CA PRO A 39 4.48 9.36 23.47
C PRO A 39 3.30 10.35 23.51
N ASP A 40 3.00 11.00 22.39
CA ASP A 40 2.03 12.10 22.30
C ASP A 40 0.63 11.77 22.86
N TYR A 41 0.14 10.55 22.66
CA TYR A 41 -1.16 10.13 23.19
C TYR A 41 -1.20 9.96 24.71
N MET A 42 -0.03 9.85 25.36
CA MET A 42 0.12 9.85 26.82
C MET A 42 0.43 11.24 27.38
N VAL A 43 0.77 12.21 26.53
CA VAL A 43 0.98 13.60 26.96
C VAL A 43 -0.39 14.23 27.21
N PRO A 44 -0.65 14.74 28.43
CA PRO A 44 -1.90 15.43 28.74
C PRO A 44 -2.15 16.61 27.79
N ALA A 45 -3.38 16.71 27.28
CA ALA A 45 -3.81 17.81 26.42
C ALA A 45 -3.95 19.13 27.19
N ALA A 46 -4.16 19.05 28.52
CA ALA A 46 -4.23 20.20 29.41
C ALA A 46 -3.53 19.92 30.74
N PHE A 47 -2.96 20.97 31.32
CA PHE A 47 -2.29 21.00 32.62
C PHE A 47 -2.95 22.06 33.49
N VAL A 48 -3.68 21.61 34.51
CA VAL A 48 -4.37 22.48 35.47
C VAL A 48 -3.51 22.63 36.71
N ARG A 49 -3.04 23.85 36.97
CA ARG A 49 -2.29 24.17 38.19
C ARG A 49 -3.26 24.31 39.37
N LEU A 50 -2.95 23.65 40.47
CA LEU A 50 -3.67 23.73 41.73
C LEU A 50 -2.73 24.26 42.82
N GLU A 51 -3.27 24.96 43.81
CA GLU A 51 -2.52 25.27 45.03
C GLU A 51 -2.43 24.02 45.93
N ALA A 52 -3.53 23.27 46.05
CA ALA A 52 -3.60 21.99 46.74
C ALA A 52 -4.65 21.08 46.08
N PHE A 53 -4.52 19.77 46.27
CA PHE A 53 -5.53 18.83 45.79
C PHE A 53 -6.77 18.84 46.69
N PRO A 54 -7.99 18.88 46.12
CA PRO A 54 -9.20 18.71 46.91
C PRO A 54 -9.29 17.27 47.41
N LEU A 55 -9.54 17.12 48.72
CA LEU A 55 -9.65 15.82 49.37
C LEU A 55 -11.06 15.60 49.92
N THR A 56 -11.55 14.38 49.80
CA THR A 56 -12.74 13.90 50.51
C THR A 56 -12.48 13.85 52.03
N PRO A 57 -13.52 13.77 52.87
CA PRO A 57 -13.37 13.59 54.33
C PRO A 57 -12.52 12.38 54.74
N ASN A 58 -12.38 11.38 53.86
CA ASN A 58 -11.56 10.18 54.05
C ASN A 58 -10.12 10.34 53.53
N GLY A 59 -9.68 11.55 53.19
CA GLY A 59 -8.32 11.85 52.73
C GLY A 59 -7.99 11.39 51.29
N LYS A 60 -8.97 10.91 50.53
CA LYS A 60 -8.79 10.54 49.10
C LYS A 60 -9.05 11.74 48.19
N LEU A 61 -8.38 11.79 47.03
CA LEU A 61 -8.61 12.79 45.99
C LEU A 61 -10.10 12.88 45.61
N ASP A 62 -10.70 14.06 45.77
CA ASP A 62 -12.05 14.32 45.31
C ASP A 62 -12.04 14.71 43.83
N ARG A 63 -12.31 13.73 42.97
CA ARG A 63 -12.32 13.93 41.51
C ARG A 63 -13.46 14.82 41.03
N ARG A 64 -14.54 14.97 41.80
CA ARG A 64 -15.68 15.82 41.43
C ARG A 64 -15.43 17.29 41.72
N ALA A 65 -14.55 17.57 42.70
CA ALA A 65 -14.16 18.91 43.08
C ALA A 65 -12.96 19.44 42.28
N LEU A 66 -12.43 18.67 41.33
CA LEU A 66 -11.38 19.14 40.42
C LEU A 66 -11.93 20.17 39.44
N PRO A 67 -11.28 21.32 39.26
CA PRO A 67 -11.74 22.34 38.33
C PRO A 67 -11.68 21.85 36.88
N VAL A 68 -12.60 22.39 36.07
CA VAL A 68 -12.58 22.18 34.62
C VAL A 68 -11.41 23.00 34.03
N PRO A 69 -10.61 22.44 33.10
CA PRO A 69 -9.54 23.19 32.45
C PRO A 69 -10.08 24.43 31.72
N ASP A 70 -9.54 25.59 32.05
CA ASP A 70 -9.78 26.84 31.31
C ASP A 70 -8.80 26.96 30.12
N GLU A 71 -8.90 28.03 29.33
CA GLU A 71 -8.04 28.22 28.15
C GLU A 71 -6.54 28.29 28.48
N THR A 72 -6.18 28.71 29.69
CA THR A 72 -4.79 28.84 30.14
C THR A 72 -4.16 27.50 30.52
N ALA A 73 -4.99 26.49 30.80
CA ALA A 73 -4.56 25.13 31.10
C ALA A 73 -4.07 24.36 29.86
N PHE A 74 -4.37 24.84 28.64
CA PHE A 74 -3.89 24.20 27.42
C PHE A 74 -2.51 24.73 27.07
N ALA A 75 -1.50 23.86 27.13
CA ALA A 75 -0.22 24.09 26.45
C ALA A 75 -0.50 23.99 24.95
N ARG A 76 -1.14 24.99 24.36
CA ARG A 76 -1.11 25.17 22.92
C ARG A 76 0.33 25.48 22.59
N GLN A 77 1.02 24.57 21.90
CA GLN A 77 1.94 25.02 20.85
C GLN A 77 1.09 26.00 20.05
N ALA A 78 1.40 27.29 20.10
CA ALA A 78 0.46 28.35 19.73
C ALA A 78 -0.17 27.98 18.38
N TYR A 79 -1.47 27.67 18.40
CA TYR A 79 -2.16 27.32 17.17
C TYR A 79 -2.05 28.53 16.27
N GLU A 80 -1.22 28.40 15.25
CA GLU A 80 -1.07 29.38 14.20
C GLU A 80 -1.66 28.77 12.94
N ALA A 81 -2.62 29.50 12.37
CA ALA A 81 -3.34 29.06 11.19
C ALA A 81 -2.39 28.93 9.98
N PRO A 82 -2.62 27.93 9.11
CA PRO A 82 -1.92 27.82 7.83
C PRO A 82 -2.00 29.11 7.02
N GLN A 83 -0.87 29.56 6.47
CA GLN A 83 -0.74 30.80 5.70
C GLN A 83 -0.53 30.51 4.21
N GLY A 84 -1.34 31.17 3.36
CA GLY A 84 -1.27 30.99 1.91
C GLY A 84 -1.91 29.68 1.42
N GLU A 85 -1.95 29.53 0.09
CA GLU A 85 -2.65 28.41 -0.57
C GLU A 85 -1.98 27.06 -0.31
N ALA A 86 -0.64 27.04 -0.32
CA ALA A 86 0.17 25.83 -0.11
C ALA A 86 -0.02 25.23 1.29
N GLU A 87 0.13 26.04 2.34
CA GLU A 87 -0.09 25.58 3.72
C GLU A 87 -1.56 25.17 3.94
N ALA A 88 -2.51 25.93 3.41
CA ALA A 88 -3.94 25.61 3.52
C ALA A 88 -4.30 24.28 2.82
N ALA A 89 -3.70 24.01 1.65
CA ALA A 89 -3.90 22.77 0.93
C ALA A 89 -3.34 21.57 1.72
N LEU A 90 -2.11 21.68 2.24
CA LEU A 90 -1.50 20.65 3.10
C LEU A 90 -2.31 20.41 4.36
N ALA A 91 -2.72 21.48 5.06
CA ALA A 91 -3.49 21.37 6.30
C ALA A 91 -4.84 20.68 6.06
N ALA A 92 -5.53 20.99 4.97
CA ALA A 92 -6.78 20.31 4.61
C ALA A 92 -6.56 18.80 4.40
N ILE A 93 -5.51 18.43 3.68
CA ILE A 93 -5.17 17.02 3.44
C ILE A 93 -4.80 16.31 4.75
N TRP A 94 -4.00 16.95 5.61
CA TRP A 94 -3.60 16.39 6.91
C TRP A 94 -4.80 16.17 7.83
N ARG A 95 -5.74 17.13 7.89
CA ARG A 95 -6.99 16.99 8.66
C ARG A 95 -7.75 15.74 8.26
N GLU A 96 -7.93 15.53 6.94
CA GLU A 96 -8.67 14.38 6.42
C GLU A 96 -7.94 13.04 6.63
N LEU A 97 -6.60 13.03 6.53
CA LEU A 97 -5.80 11.81 6.66
C LEU A 97 -5.55 11.39 8.11
N LEU A 98 -5.34 12.36 9.00
CA LEU A 98 -5.00 12.14 10.41
C LEU A 98 -6.23 12.17 11.31
N GLY A 99 -7.37 12.66 10.81
CA GLY A 99 -8.61 12.79 11.60
C GLY A 99 -8.54 13.87 12.68
N ILE A 100 -7.73 14.91 12.47
CA ILE A 100 -7.49 16.00 13.43
C ILE A 100 -8.22 17.25 12.91
N GLU A 101 -8.98 17.94 13.76
CA GLU A 101 -9.79 19.10 13.34
C GLU A 101 -8.96 20.35 13.04
N HIS A 102 -7.97 20.63 13.88
CA HIS A 102 -7.12 21.81 13.78
C HIS A 102 -5.65 21.42 13.60
N ILE A 103 -5.13 21.65 12.39
CA ILE A 103 -3.70 21.52 12.07
C ILE A 103 -3.07 22.90 12.10
N SER A 104 -2.05 23.09 12.93
CA SER A 104 -1.22 24.30 12.96
C SER A 104 -0.12 24.22 11.91
N ARG A 105 0.33 25.38 11.42
CA ARG A 105 1.47 25.47 10.51
C ARG A 105 2.79 24.93 11.08
N HIS A 106 2.92 24.88 12.40
CA HIS A 106 4.11 24.36 13.10
C HIS A 106 3.99 22.87 13.46
N ASP A 107 2.90 22.21 13.05
CA ASP A 107 2.70 20.79 13.34
C ASP A 107 3.63 19.91 12.50
N ASN A 108 4.12 18.84 13.12
CA ASN A 108 4.95 17.83 12.50
C ASN A 108 4.11 16.61 12.09
N PHE A 109 4.21 16.19 10.82
CA PHE A 109 3.41 15.10 10.26
C PHE A 109 3.50 13.79 11.04
N PHE A 110 4.71 13.39 11.43
CA PHE A 110 4.97 12.12 12.11
C PHE A 110 4.59 12.16 13.59
N ALA A 111 4.75 13.32 14.24
CA ALA A 111 4.28 13.54 15.60
C ALA A 111 2.76 13.43 15.70
N LEU A 112 2.04 13.91 14.68
CA LEU A 112 0.59 13.76 14.58
C LEU A 112 0.12 12.33 14.22
N GLY A 113 1.03 11.36 14.15
CA GLY A 113 0.70 9.96 13.85
C GLY A 113 0.75 9.60 12.36
N GLY A 114 1.25 10.51 11.52
CA GLY A 114 1.57 10.24 10.13
C GLY A 114 2.56 9.07 9.99
N HIS A 115 2.38 8.28 8.94
CA HIS A 115 3.29 7.18 8.59
C HIS A 115 3.41 7.08 7.07
N SER A 116 4.27 6.18 6.58
CA SER A 116 4.59 6.03 5.15
C SER A 116 3.35 5.91 4.26
N LEU A 117 2.37 5.06 4.62
CA LEU A 117 1.13 4.94 3.85
C LEU A 117 0.30 6.24 3.81
N LEU A 118 0.22 7.00 4.91
CA LEU A 118 -0.45 8.30 4.92
C LEU A 118 0.32 9.34 4.11
N ALA A 119 1.66 9.27 4.11
CA ALA A 119 2.50 10.11 3.25
C ALA A 119 2.21 9.87 1.76
N VAL A 120 2.05 8.60 1.36
CA VAL A 120 1.66 8.23 0.00
C VAL A 120 0.31 8.84 -0.37
N ARG A 121 -0.72 8.62 0.46
CA ARG A 121 -2.06 9.18 0.24
C ARG A 121 -2.06 10.70 0.19
N MET A 122 -1.21 11.35 1.00
CA MET A 122 -1.04 12.81 0.97
C MET A 122 -0.49 13.28 -0.37
N MET A 123 0.56 12.64 -0.90
CA MET A 123 1.15 13.01 -2.18
C MET A 123 0.16 12.81 -3.34
N GLU A 124 -0.64 11.75 -3.31
CA GLU A 124 -1.70 11.54 -4.30
C GLU A 124 -2.74 12.68 -4.27
N ARG A 125 -3.22 13.03 -3.08
CA ARG A 125 -4.16 14.15 -2.90
C ARG A 125 -3.57 15.50 -3.31
N LEU A 126 -2.28 15.72 -3.10
CA LEU A 126 -1.57 16.90 -3.60
C LEU A 126 -1.54 16.92 -5.13
N ARG A 127 -1.29 15.77 -5.78
CA ARG A 127 -1.29 15.67 -7.25
C ARG A 127 -2.67 15.98 -7.85
N HIS A 128 -3.76 15.59 -7.19
CA HIS A 128 -5.12 16.00 -7.59
C HIS A 128 -5.35 17.53 -7.55
N ARG A 129 -4.51 18.25 -6.81
CA ARG A 129 -4.52 19.72 -6.76
C ARG A 129 -3.41 20.34 -7.63
N GLY A 130 -2.77 19.56 -8.52
CA GLY A 130 -1.68 20.02 -9.36
C GLY A 130 -0.35 20.25 -8.63
N LEU A 131 -0.23 19.78 -7.39
CA LEU A 131 0.96 19.94 -6.54
C LEU A 131 1.75 18.64 -6.48
N THR A 132 3.07 18.76 -6.32
CA THR A 132 3.98 17.63 -6.09
C THR A 132 4.80 17.86 -4.84
N LEU A 133 5.09 16.75 -4.16
CA LEU A 133 5.98 16.71 -3.03
C LEU A 133 6.86 15.48 -3.19
N ALA A 134 8.18 15.61 -3.06
CA ALA A 134 9.03 14.43 -3.00
C ALA A 134 8.90 13.80 -1.61
N VAL A 135 8.82 12.46 -1.54
CA VAL A 135 8.79 11.72 -0.26
C VAL A 135 9.94 12.15 0.63
N ARG A 136 11.13 12.33 0.05
CA ARG A 136 12.32 12.77 0.77
C ARG A 136 12.09 14.08 1.53
N ASP A 137 11.40 15.04 0.91
CA ASP A 137 11.19 16.36 1.49
C ASP A 137 10.28 16.25 2.72
N LEU A 138 9.28 15.37 2.72
CA LEU A 138 8.48 15.08 3.91
C LEU A 138 9.31 14.56 5.08
N PHE A 139 10.30 13.71 4.83
CA PHE A 139 11.17 13.19 5.89
C PHE A 139 12.24 14.19 6.34
N GLN A 140 12.67 15.10 5.46
CA GLN A 140 13.68 16.11 5.79
C GLN A 140 13.08 17.33 6.50
N VAL A 141 11.90 17.77 6.08
CA VAL A 141 11.20 18.95 6.62
C VAL A 141 9.74 18.61 6.97
N PRO A 142 9.50 17.80 8.02
CA PRO A 142 8.17 17.27 8.35
C PRO A 142 7.18 18.29 8.95
N VAL A 143 7.60 19.55 9.12
CA VAL A 143 6.77 20.64 9.68
C VAL A 143 5.94 21.27 8.56
N LEU A 144 4.65 21.51 8.78
CA LEU A 144 3.71 21.90 7.72
C LEU A 144 4.17 23.15 6.93
N SER A 145 4.59 24.22 7.61
CA SER A 145 5.05 25.46 6.97
C SER A 145 6.29 25.26 6.11
N ASP A 146 7.23 24.45 6.58
CA ASP A 146 8.50 24.21 5.89
C ASP A 146 8.27 23.26 4.72
N LEU A 147 7.43 22.26 4.92
CA LEU A 147 7.00 21.33 3.88
C LEU A 147 6.29 22.06 2.73
N ALA A 148 5.42 23.01 3.06
CA ALA A 148 4.69 23.81 2.08
C ALA A 148 5.63 24.55 1.12
N GLN A 149 6.81 24.95 1.57
CA GLN A 149 7.82 25.63 0.76
C GLN A 149 8.52 24.70 -0.25
N THR A 150 8.48 23.39 -0.02
CA THR A 150 9.07 22.39 -0.91
C THR A 150 8.11 21.90 -2.00
N LEU A 151 6.85 22.36 -1.97
CA LEU A 151 5.87 21.96 -2.97
C LEU A 151 6.27 22.46 -4.36
N GLY A 152 6.45 21.51 -5.28
CA GLY A 152 6.63 21.78 -6.70
C GLY A 152 5.29 21.75 -7.44
N GLN A 153 5.27 22.29 -8.66
CA GLN A 153 4.14 22.09 -9.57
C GLN A 153 4.22 20.71 -10.23
N HIS A 154 3.10 19.99 -10.23
CA HIS A 154 3.01 18.73 -10.95
C HIS A 154 2.94 18.97 -12.46
N ARG A 155 3.99 18.58 -13.19
CA ARG A 155 3.88 18.39 -14.65
C ARG A 155 3.31 17.01 -14.91
N ALA A 156 2.01 16.95 -15.19
CA ALA A 156 1.37 15.71 -15.59
C ALA A 156 1.99 15.20 -16.89
N VAL A 157 2.42 13.93 -16.91
CA VAL A 157 2.78 13.25 -18.16
C VAL A 157 1.49 13.13 -18.98
N ALA A 158 1.48 13.72 -20.17
CA ALA A 158 0.34 13.60 -21.08
C ALA A 158 0.24 12.15 -21.54
N VAL A 159 -0.80 11.43 -21.10
CA VAL A 159 -1.05 10.06 -21.51
C VAL A 159 -1.57 10.05 -22.95
N PRO A 160 -0.88 9.42 -23.91
CA PRO A 160 -1.37 9.32 -25.28
C PRO A 160 -2.72 8.58 -25.33
N PRO A 161 -3.70 9.02 -26.15
CA PRO A 161 -4.98 8.34 -26.26
C PRO A 161 -4.82 6.91 -26.79
N ASN A 162 -5.75 6.02 -26.43
CA ASN A 162 -5.84 4.69 -27.04
C ASN A 162 -6.49 4.84 -28.42
N LEU A 163 -5.77 4.44 -29.47
CA LEU A 163 -6.24 4.54 -30.86
C LEU A 163 -7.00 3.28 -31.33
N ILE A 164 -7.10 2.24 -30.49
CA ILE A 164 -7.77 0.98 -30.78
C ILE A 164 -9.27 1.08 -30.47
N THR A 165 -10.05 1.52 -31.45
CA THR A 165 -11.53 1.54 -31.33
C THR A 165 -12.15 0.18 -31.70
N PRO A 166 -13.40 -0.10 -31.30
CA PRO A 166 -14.08 -1.33 -31.71
C PRO A 166 -14.33 -1.47 -33.22
N THR A 167 -14.19 -0.39 -33.99
CA THR A 167 -14.49 -0.34 -35.43
C THR A 167 -13.26 -0.52 -36.32
N ILE A 168 -12.06 -0.62 -35.74
CA ILE A 168 -10.83 -0.79 -36.54
C ILE A 168 -10.82 -2.16 -37.23
N THR A 169 -10.31 -2.20 -38.45
CA THR A 169 -10.16 -3.43 -39.24
C THR A 169 -8.70 -3.89 -39.36
N ALA A 170 -7.76 -3.03 -38.98
CA ALA A 170 -6.33 -3.31 -38.95
C ALA A 170 -5.68 -2.57 -37.79
N LEU A 171 -4.62 -3.15 -37.22
CA LEU A 171 -3.82 -2.55 -36.16
C LEU A 171 -2.40 -2.31 -36.69
N LEU A 172 -1.93 -1.06 -36.59
CA LEU A 172 -0.64 -0.62 -37.11
C LEU A 172 0.28 -0.18 -35.97
N PRO A 173 1.62 -0.32 -36.10
CA PRO A 173 2.58 0.11 -35.07
C PRO A 173 2.38 1.55 -34.57
N ALA A 174 2.08 2.49 -35.46
CA ALA A 174 1.86 3.89 -35.11
C ALA A 174 0.65 4.12 -34.19
N MET A 175 -0.23 3.13 -34.03
CA MET A 175 -1.38 3.19 -33.12
C MET A 175 -1.02 2.85 -31.67
N LEU A 176 0.20 2.36 -31.42
CA LEU A 176 0.65 1.83 -30.12
C LEU A 176 1.76 2.73 -29.53
N PRO A 177 1.45 3.94 -29.03
CA PRO A 177 2.47 4.90 -28.59
C PRO A 177 3.24 4.47 -27.32
N LEU A 178 2.77 3.44 -26.63
CA LEU A 178 3.33 2.97 -25.35
C LEU A 178 4.08 1.63 -25.48
N VAL A 179 4.31 1.13 -26.70
CA VAL A 179 5.15 -0.05 -26.96
C VAL A 179 5.72 0.01 -28.38
N ASN A 180 6.97 -0.40 -28.55
CA ASN A 180 7.58 -0.46 -29.88
C ASN A 180 7.47 -1.88 -30.45
N LEU A 181 6.40 -2.13 -31.22
CA LEU A 181 6.15 -3.41 -31.89
C LEU A 181 6.23 -3.28 -33.41
N THR A 182 6.78 -4.29 -34.07
CA THR A 182 6.71 -4.43 -35.52
C THR A 182 5.33 -4.90 -35.96
N GLN A 183 5.00 -4.79 -37.26
CA GLN A 183 3.75 -5.36 -37.77
C GLN A 183 3.68 -6.88 -37.55
N SER A 184 4.82 -7.58 -37.67
CA SER A 184 4.89 -9.03 -37.43
C SER A 184 4.61 -9.40 -35.98
N ASP A 185 5.06 -8.58 -35.02
CA ASP A 185 4.73 -8.73 -33.60
C ASP A 185 3.23 -8.57 -33.37
N ILE A 186 2.63 -7.54 -33.96
CA ILE A 186 1.18 -7.26 -33.86
C ILE A 186 0.36 -8.41 -34.44
N ASP A 187 0.73 -8.91 -35.62
CA ASP A 187 0.04 -10.04 -36.26
C ASP A 187 0.16 -11.32 -35.42
N LEU A 188 1.27 -11.51 -34.71
CA LEU A 188 1.45 -12.63 -33.78
C LEU A 188 0.53 -12.49 -32.57
N ILE A 189 0.42 -11.30 -31.99
CA ILE A 189 -0.50 -11.03 -30.88
C ILE A 189 -1.95 -11.31 -31.31
N ILE A 190 -2.38 -10.79 -32.48
CA ILE A 190 -3.73 -10.97 -33.00
C ILE A 190 -4.08 -12.46 -33.13
N ARG A 191 -3.13 -13.32 -33.54
CA ARG A 191 -3.36 -14.77 -33.65
C ARG A 191 -3.53 -15.47 -32.31
N GLN A 192 -2.93 -14.96 -31.23
CA GLN A 192 -2.98 -15.57 -29.90
C GLN A 192 -4.22 -15.15 -29.10
N VAL A 193 -4.79 -13.97 -29.38
CA VAL A 193 -5.96 -13.45 -28.66
C VAL A 193 -7.24 -14.16 -29.12
N PRO A 194 -8.07 -14.72 -28.21
CA PRO A 194 -9.37 -15.27 -28.56
C PRO A 194 -10.27 -14.19 -29.18
N GLY A 195 -10.83 -14.48 -30.37
CA GLY A 195 -11.59 -13.49 -31.16
C GLY A 195 -10.71 -12.52 -31.97
N GLY A 196 -9.38 -12.69 -31.93
CA GLY A 196 -8.42 -11.89 -32.67
C GLY A 196 -8.55 -10.40 -32.40
N LEU A 197 -8.42 -9.59 -33.46
CA LEU A 197 -8.44 -8.13 -33.38
C LEU A 197 -9.71 -7.59 -32.69
N THR A 198 -10.86 -8.22 -32.89
CA THR A 198 -12.14 -7.76 -32.34
C THR A 198 -12.18 -7.76 -30.82
N ASN A 199 -11.37 -8.61 -30.18
CA ASN A 199 -11.29 -8.71 -28.74
C ASN A 199 -10.10 -7.94 -28.15
N ILE A 200 -9.29 -7.24 -28.95
CA ILE A 200 -8.18 -6.42 -28.42
C ILE A 200 -8.71 -5.03 -28.06
N GLN A 201 -8.54 -4.63 -26.80
CA GLN A 201 -8.84 -3.29 -26.32
C GLN A 201 -7.65 -2.35 -26.38
N ASP A 202 -6.48 -2.80 -25.97
CA ASP A 202 -5.26 -1.97 -25.90
C ASP A 202 -4.02 -2.87 -25.94
N ILE A 203 -2.88 -2.30 -26.35
CA ILE A 203 -1.57 -2.96 -26.32
C ILE A 203 -0.53 -1.95 -25.88
N TYR A 204 0.25 -2.28 -24.85
CA TYR A 204 1.32 -1.42 -24.33
C TYR A 204 2.43 -2.23 -23.64
N ALA A 205 3.56 -1.60 -23.35
CA ALA A 205 4.72 -2.26 -22.76
C ALA A 205 4.42 -2.67 -21.31
N LEU A 206 5.23 -3.57 -20.77
CA LEU A 206 5.23 -3.85 -19.33
C LEU A 206 5.79 -2.64 -18.57
N SER A 207 5.29 -2.42 -17.35
CA SER A 207 6.01 -1.55 -16.41
C SER A 207 7.31 -2.22 -15.94
N PRO A 208 8.33 -1.46 -15.48
CA PRO A 208 9.58 -2.04 -15.00
C PRO A 208 9.40 -3.10 -13.89
N LEU A 209 8.38 -2.94 -13.04
CA LEU A 209 8.03 -3.94 -12.03
C LEU A 209 7.50 -5.23 -12.68
N GLN A 210 6.60 -5.10 -13.65
CA GLN A 210 6.06 -6.25 -14.38
C GLN A 210 7.15 -6.97 -15.18
N ASP A 211 8.11 -6.25 -15.77
CA ASP A 211 9.28 -6.86 -16.42
C ASP A 211 10.10 -7.71 -15.45
N GLY A 212 10.37 -7.21 -14.24
CA GLY A 212 11.07 -7.97 -13.20
C GLY A 212 10.30 -9.23 -12.76
N ILE A 213 8.98 -9.11 -12.60
CA ILE A 213 8.10 -10.26 -12.28
C ILE A 213 8.12 -11.29 -13.42
N LEU A 214 7.98 -10.85 -14.68
CA LEU A 214 8.04 -11.74 -15.84
C LEU A 214 9.40 -12.43 -15.94
N PHE A 215 10.50 -11.71 -15.72
CA PHE A 215 11.84 -12.28 -15.69
C PHE A 215 11.94 -13.44 -14.68
N HIS A 216 11.46 -13.25 -13.46
CA HIS A 216 11.49 -14.30 -12.44
C HIS A 216 10.53 -15.47 -12.74
N HIS A 217 9.37 -15.19 -13.34
CA HIS A 217 8.51 -16.26 -13.87
C HIS A 217 9.27 -17.08 -14.93
N LEU A 218 10.03 -16.46 -15.82
CA LEU A 218 10.81 -17.17 -16.85
C LEU A 218 12.01 -17.93 -16.30
N LEU A 219 12.64 -17.42 -15.24
CA LEU A 219 13.77 -18.06 -14.57
C LEU A 219 13.36 -19.28 -13.75
N ALA A 220 12.10 -19.34 -13.29
CA ALA A 220 11.59 -20.46 -12.51
C ALA A 220 11.34 -21.70 -13.40
N ASP A 221 12.13 -22.74 -13.19
CA ASP A 221 11.99 -24.03 -13.88
C ASP A 221 10.70 -24.78 -13.48
N LYS A 222 10.21 -24.57 -12.26
CA LYS A 222 9.02 -25.20 -11.69
C LYS A 222 8.23 -24.18 -10.88
N GLY A 223 6.90 -24.31 -10.93
CA GLY A 223 6.02 -23.41 -10.20
C GLY A 223 6.12 -21.96 -10.67
N ASP A 224 5.55 -21.07 -9.88
CA ASP A 224 5.48 -19.65 -10.15
C ASP A 224 5.62 -18.87 -8.84
N PRO A 225 6.76 -18.17 -8.63
CA PRO A 225 7.01 -17.45 -7.38
C PRO A 225 6.08 -16.24 -7.18
N TYR A 226 5.34 -15.83 -8.21
CA TYR A 226 4.40 -14.70 -8.17
C TYR A 226 2.94 -15.14 -8.31
N LEU A 227 2.65 -16.43 -8.08
CA LEU A 227 1.28 -16.91 -7.97
C LEU A 227 0.75 -16.74 -6.55
N LEU A 228 -0.24 -15.86 -6.41
CA LEU A 228 -0.94 -15.63 -5.15
C LEU A 228 -2.10 -16.60 -5.00
N VAL A 229 -2.23 -17.18 -3.82
CA VAL A 229 -3.26 -18.17 -3.49
C VAL A 229 -4.08 -17.68 -2.30
N SER A 230 -5.40 -17.70 -2.43
CA SER A 230 -6.33 -17.39 -1.35
C SER A 230 -7.43 -18.46 -1.26
N GLN A 231 -7.88 -18.77 -0.05
CA GLN A 231 -8.95 -19.73 0.19
C GLN A 231 -10.17 -19.04 0.78
N MET A 232 -11.34 -19.40 0.26
CA MET A 232 -12.64 -18.91 0.73
C MET A 232 -13.61 -20.07 0.88
N ARG A 233 -14.53 -19.97 1.85
CA ARG A 233 -15.61 -20.93 2.03
C ARG A 233 -16.97 -20.25 1.86
N PHE A 234 -17.86 -20.93 1.13
CA PHE A 234 -19.24 -20.50 0.92
C PHE A 234 -20.19 -21.53 1.52
N ALA A 235 -21.20 -21.05 2.24
CA ALA A 235 -22.16 -21.93 2.90
C ALA A 235 -23.03 -22.73 1.91
N ALA A 236 -23.25 -22.20 0.70
CA ALA A 236 -24.08 -22.84 -0.32
C ALA A 236 -23.71 -22.37 -1.73
N ARG A 237 -24.04 -23.18 -2.74
CA ARG A 237 -23.76 -22.89 -4.15
C ARG A 237 -24.35 -21.57 -4.66
N PRO A 238 -25.60 -21.18 -4.34
CA PRO A 238 -26.13 -19.90 -4.81
C PRO A 238 -25.36 -18.67 -4.31
N LEU A 239 -24.72 -18.75 -3.13
CA LEU A 239 -23.86 -17.67 -2.63
C LEU A 239 -22.55 -17.59 -3.42
N LEU A 240 -21.96 -18.74 -3.72
CA LEU A 240 -20.78 -18.84 -4.57
C LEU A 240 -21.05 -18.26 -5.97
N GLU A 241 -22.14 -18.68 -6.61
CA GLU A 241 -22.49 -18.22 -7.96
C GLU A 241 -22.74 -16.70 -8.01
N ARG A 242 -23.39 -16.14 -6.98
CA ARG A 242 -23.54 -14.67 -6.84
C ARG A 242 -22.19 -13.97 -6.68
N TYR A 243 -21.28 -14.54 -5.90
CA TYR A 243 -19.93 -13.99 -5.73
C TYR A 243 -19.13 -14.04 -7.05
N LEU A 244 -19.13 -15.16 -7.76
CA LEU A 244 -18.44 -15.31 -9.05
C LEU A 244 -19.02 -14.36 -10.11
N THR A 245 -20.33 -14.13 -10.11
CA THR A 245 -20.99 -13.14 -10.97
C THR A 245 -20.52 -11.72 -10.65
N ALA A 246 -20.40 -11.38 -9.36
CA ALA A 246 -19.85 -10.09 -8.95
C ALA A 246 -18.38 -9.94 -9.37
N ILE A 247 -17.57 -10.98 -9.25
CA ILE A 247 -16.18 -10.98 -9.71
C ILE A 247 -16.09 -10.79 -11.22
N GLN A 248 -16.91 -11.48 -12.02
CA GLN A 248 -16.95 -11.25 -13.47
C GLN A 248 -17.23 -9.78 -13.79
N TRP A 249 -18.18 -9.16 -13.09
CA TRP A 249 -18.49 -7.75 -13.27
C TRP A 249 -17.30 -6.85 -12.95
N VAL A 250 -16.53 -7.15 -11.90
CA VAL A 250 -15.28 -6.43 -11.59
C VAL A 250 -14.22 -6.65 -12.68
N VAL A 251 -14.07 -7.88 -13.19
CA VAL A 251 -13.18 -8.18 -14.33
C VAL A 251 -13.55 -7.34 -15.55
N ASP A 252 -14.84 -7.25 -15.89
CA ASP A 252 -15.32 -6.45 -17.02
C ASP A 252 -15.04 -4.96 -16.87
N ARG A 253 -14.99 -4.48 -15.62
CA ARG A 253 -14.77 -3.08 -15.27
C ARG A 253 -13.30 -2.66 -15.33
N HIS A 254 -12.36 -3.55 -15.02
CA HIS A 254 -10.94 -3.20 -14.87
C HIS A 254 -10.07 -3.83 -15.96
N ASP A 255 -9.41 -2.99 -16.75
CA ASP A 255 -8.53 -3.41 -17.86
C ASP A 255 -7.45 -4.41 -17.41
N ILE A 256 -6.82 -4.17 -16.26
CA ILE A 256 -5.71 -5.00 -15.77
C ILE A 256 -6.14 -6.44 -15.47
N LEU A 257 -7.37 -6.64 -15.01
CA LEU A 257 -7.91 -7.98 -14.75
C LEU A 257 -8.21 -8.76 -16.03
N ARG A 258 -8.31 -8.07 -17.17
CA ARG A 258 -8.52 -8.63 -18.52
C ARG A 258 -7.25 -8.62 -19.37
N THR A 259 -6.10 -8.41 -18.73
CA THR A 259 -4.82 -8.28 -19.44
C THR A 259 -4.08 -9.60 -19.49
N ALA A 260 -3.63 -9.96 -20.69
CA ALA A 260 -2.66 -11.03 -20.94
C ALA A 260 -1.27 -10.44 -21.17
N PHE A 261 -0.23 -11.23 -20.93
CA PHE A 261 1.17 -10.84 -21.12
C PHE A 261 1.76 -11.76 -22.18
N ILE A 262 2.16 -11.21 -23.32
CA ILE A 262 2.71 -11.95 -24.45
C ILE A 262 4.16 -11.55 -24.64
N TRP A 263 5.05 -12.53 -24.78
CA TRP A 263 6.49 -12.28 -24.99
C TRP A 263 7.14 -13.28 -25.94
N GLN A 264 6.62 -14.51 -26.05
CA GLN A 264 7.21 -15.51 -26.94
C GLN A 264 7.08 -15.07 -28.39
N GLY A 265 8.23 -14.93 -29.05
CA GLY A 265 8.30 -14.54 -30.46
C GLY A 265 8.07 -13.06 -30.72
N LEU A 266 7.90 -12.23 -29.68
CA LEU A 266 7.84 -10.78 -29.82
C LEU A 266 9.22 -10.14 -29.64
N SER A 267 9.42 -9.01 -30.31
CA SER A 267 10.62 -8.19 -30.14
C SER A 267 10.76 -7.62 -28.71
N VAL A 268 9.64 -7.28 -28.08
CA VAL A 268 9.55 -6.86 -26.68
C VAL A 268 8.29 -7.46 -26.03
N PRO A 269 8.31 -7.77 -24.72
CA PRO A 269 7.11 -8.18 -24.00
C PRO A 269 6.00 -7.13 -24.07
N ALA A 270 4.75 -7.57 -24.20
CA ALA A 270 3.59 -6.70 -24.32
C ALA A 270 2.44 -7.13 -23.40
N GLN A 271 1.78 -6.13 -22.81
CA GLN A 271 0.47 -6.25 -22.20
C GLN A 271 -0.60 -6.14 -23.28
N VAL A 272 -1.55 -7.06 -23.29
CA VAL A 272 -2.66 -7.10 -24.25
C VAL A 272 -3.96 -7.13 -23.48
N VAL A 273 -4.68 -6.01 -23.48
CA VAL A 273 -5.97 -5.88 -22.78
C VAL A 273 -7.06 -6.47 -23.65
N TRP A 274 -7.80 -7.46 -23.16
CA TRP A 274 -8.90 -8.07 -23.90
C TRP A 274 -10.20 -7.34 -23.61
N ARG A 275 -11.05 -7.08 -24.61
CA ARG A 275 -12.39 -6.47 -24.44
C ARG A 275 -13.28 -7.34 -23.57
N GLN A 276 -13.22 -8.66 -23.74
CA GLN A 276 -13.98 -9.66 -23.00
C GLN A 276 -13.05 -10.78 -22.57
N ALA A 277 -13.02 -11.03 -21.26
CA ALA A 277 -12.23 -12.10 -20.65
C ALA A 277 -13.12 -12.85 -19.64
N PRO A 278 -13.77 -13.95 -20.05
CA PRO A 278 -14.62 -14.73 -19.17
C PRO A 278 -13.83 -15.29 -17.98
N LEU A 279 -14.41 -15.22 -16.80
CA LEU A 279 -13.82 -15.72 -15.59
C LEU A 279 -13.66 -17.23 -15.68
N SER A 280 -12.45 -17.71 -15.39
CA SER A 280 -12.16 -19.14 -15.41
C SER A 280 -12.47 -19.75 -14.05
N VAL A 281 -13.54 -20.53 -14.03
CA VAL A 281 -14.02 -21.29 -12.87
C VAL A 281 -13.94 -22.77 -13.21
N THR A 282 -13.17 -23.53 -12.45
CA THR A 282 -13.04 -24.98 -12.62
C THR A 282 -13.63 -25.67 -11.39
N GLU A 283 -14.72 -26.40 -11.60
CA GLU A 283 -15.30 -27.24 -10.56
C GLU A 283 -14.64 -28.62 -10.56
N LEU A 284 -14.20 -29.07 -9.39
CA LEU A 284 -13.46 -30.30 -9.18
C LEU A 284 -14.25 -31.25 -8.29
N THR A 285 -14.41 -32.48 -8.75
CA THR A 285 -14.86 -33.59 -7.92
C THR A 285 -13.63 -34.23 -7.26
N LEU A 286 -13.51 -34.08 -5.95
CA LEU A 286 -12.38 -34.58 -5.16
C LEU A 286 -12.78 -35.79 -4.34
N ASN A 287 -11.84 -36.71 -4.14
CA ASN A 287 -12.07 -37.95 -3.40
C ASN A 287 -11.93 -37.69 -1.89
N PRO A 288 -12.99 -37.82 -1.06
CA PRO A 288 -12.89 -37.58 0.37
C PRO A 288 -11.91 -38.51 1.10
N ALA A 289 -11.56 -39.66 0.50
CA ALA A 289 -10.60 -40.59 1.06
C ALA A 289 -9.14 -40.08 0.98
N GLU A 290 -8.85 -39.09 0.15
CA GLU A 290 -7.50 -38.53 -0.07
C GLU A 290 -7.17 -37.36 0.86
N GLY A 291 -8.04 -37.05 1.83
CA GLY A 291 -7.85 -35.99 2.83
C GLY A 291 -8.85 -34.85 2.69
N ALA A 292 -8.66 -33.76 3.44
CA ALA A 292 -9.55 -32.62 3.36
C ALA A 292 -9.48 -31.95 1.98
N VAL A 293 -10.61 -31.43 1.49
CA VAL A 293 -10.71 -30.70 0.23
C VAL A 293 -9.69 -29.56 0.17
N SER A 294 -9.46 -28.87 1.30
CA SER A 294 -8.46 -27.78 1.40
C SER A 294 -7.04 -28.26 1.14
N ASP A 295 -6.63 -29.39 1.71
CA ASP A 295 -5.29 -29.95 1.52
C ASP A 295 -5.10 -30.44 0.08
N GLN A 296 -6.11 -31.12 -0.48
CA GLN A 296 -6.08 -31.59 -1.86
C GLN A 296 -5.95 -30.44 -2.87
N LEU A 297 -6.71 -29.35 -2.68
CA LEU A 297 -6.60 -28.16 -3.51
C LEU A 297 -5.24 -27.47 -3.33
N ALA A 298 -4.79 -27.30 -2.09
CA ALA A 298 -3.49 -26.67 -1.80
C ALA A 298 -2.32 -27.46 -2.42
N GLN A 299 -2.37 -28.80 -2.38
CA GLN A 299 -1.35 -29.65 -2.97
C GLN A 299 -1.38 -29.64 -4.50
N ARG A 300 -2.58 -29.66 -5.11
CA ARG A 300 -2.74 -29.71 -6.58
C ARG A 300 -2.35 -28.40 -7.25
N PHE A 301 -2.58 -27.28 -6.58
CA PHE A 301 -2.31 -25.93 -7.08
C PHE A 301 -1.23 -25.22 -6.26
N ASP A 302 -0.30 -25.99 -5.70
CA ASP A 302 0.86 -25.49 -4.97
C ASP A 302 1.68 -24.57 -5.88
N PRO A 303 1.88 -23.29 -5.52
CA PRO A 303 2.69 -22.34 -6.29
C PRO A 303 4.10 -22.83 -6.59
N LEU A 304 4.68 -23.74 -5.81
CA LEU A 304 6.00 -24.33 -6.09
C LEU A 304 5.98 -25.28 -7.30
N ARG A 305 4.82 -25.65 -7.81
CA ARG A 305 4.66 -26.65 -8.89
C ARG A 305 3.68 -26.23 -9.98
N TYR A 306 2.66 -25.45 -9.62
CA TYR A 306 1.62 -24.99 -10.52
C TYR A 306 1.96 -23.64 -11.13
N ARG A 307 1.58 -23.45 -12.41
CA ARG A 307 1.84 -22.22 -13.18
C ARG A 307 0.59 -21.77 -13.91
N LEU A 308 0.40 -20.47 -14.01
CA LEU A 308 -0.60 -19.89 -14.91
C LEU A 308 0.02 -19.64 -16.29
N ASP A 309 -0.78 -19.88 -17.34
CA ASP A 309 -0.44 -19.41 -18.69
C ASP A 309 -0.70 -17.89 -18.75
N LEU A 310 0.39 -17.12 -18.72
CA LEU A 310 0.33 -15.65 -18.71
C LEU A 310 -0.21 -15.07 -20.02
N ASN A 311 -0.23 -15.86 -21.11
CA ASN A 311 -0.80 -15.45 -22.39
C ASN A 311 -2.34 -15.45 -22.40
N GLN A 312 -2.99 -15.94 -21.34
CA GLN A 312 -4.45 -16.09 -21.30
C GLN A 312 -5.11 -15.30 -20.17
N ALA A 313 -5.71 -14.17 -20.49
CA ALA A 313 -6.53 -13.42 -19.55
C ALA A 313 -7.86 -14.16 -19.21
N PRO A 314 -8.47 -13.90 -18.04
CA PRO A 314 -7.91 -13.14 -16.92
C PRO A 314 -6.81 -13.93 -16.18
N LEU A 315 -5.77 -13.30 -15.64
CA LEU A 315 -4.80 -13.99 -14.77
C LEU A 315 -5.33 -14.19 -13.32
N LEU A 316 -6.62 -14.51 -13.24
CA LEU A 316 -7.42 -14.76 -12.06
C LEU A 316 -8.27 -16.02 -12.31
N ARG A 317 -8.06 -17.07 -11.49
CA ARG A 317 -8.71 -18.38 -11.64
C ARG A 317 -9.37 -18.80 -10.32
N PHE A 318 -10.47 -19.53 -10.43
CA PHE A 318 -11.21 -20.08 -9.29
C PHE A 318 -11.33 -21.59 -9.41
N MET A 319 -10.72 -22.33 -8.48
CA MET A 319 -10.87 -23.78 -8.36
C MET A 319 -11.87 -24.06 -7.25
N VAL A 320 -12.95 -24.77 -7.57
CA VAL A 320 -14.11 -24.93 -6.71
C VAL A 320 -14.33 -26.39 -6.43
N ALA A 321 -14.56 -26.76 -5.16
CA ALA A 321 -14.92 -28.13 -4.78
C ALA A 321 -15.90 -28.11 -3.61
N GLN A 322 -16.79 -29.10 -3.57
CA GLN A 322 -17.75 -29.25 -2.48
C GLN A 322 -17.13 -30.05 -1.32
N GLU A 323 -17.28 -29.55 -0.09
CA GLU A 323 -16.94 -30.25 1.15
C GLU A 323 -18.06 -31.26 1.52
N ALA A 324 -17.72 -32.27 2.32
CA ALA A 324 -18.66 -33.36 2.68
C ALA A 324 -19.91 -32.87 3.44
N ASP A 325 -19.85 -31.70 4.07
CA ASP A 325 -20.97 -31.06 4.77
C ASP A 325 -21.83 -30.15 3.87
N GLY A 326 -21.56 -30.14 2.57
CA GLY A 326 -22.30 -29.39 1.56
C GLY A 326 -21.79 -27.97 1.32
N ARG A 327 -20.85 -27.46 2.12
CA ARG A 327 -20.18 -26.18 1.89
C ARG A 327 -19.29 -26.26 0.65
N TRP A 328 -18.93 -25.09 0.13
CA TRP A 328 -18.08 -24.96 -1.05
C TRP A 328 -16.78 -24.31 -0.68
N LEU A 329 -15.67 -25.00 -0.96
CA LEU A 329 -14.34 -24.43 -0.86
C LEU A 329 -13.91 -23.89 -2.21
N VAL A 330 -13.32 -22.70 -2.18
CA VAL A 330 -12.82 -22.00 -3.37
C VAL A 330 -11.37 -21.64 -3.14
N LEU A 331 -10.52 -22.10 -4.05
CA LEU A 331 -9.14 -21.66 -4.18
C LEU A 331 -9.07 -20.60 -5.28
N GLN A 332 -8.81 -19.36 -4.91
CA GLN A 332 -8.53 -18.28 -5.84
C GLN A 332 -7.04 -18.24 -6.13
N LEU A 333 -6.69 -18.26 -7.41
CA LEU A 333 -5.33 -18.08 -7.92
C LEU A 333 -5.25 -16.77 -8.67
N MET A 334 -4.30 -15.89 -8.33
CA MET A 334 -4.09 -14.62 -9.02
C MET A 334 -2.60 -14.42 -9.29
N HIS A 335 -2.23 -14.05 -10.51
CA HIS A 335 -0.83 -13.72 -10.80
C HIS A 335 -0.51 -12.29 -10.36
N HIS A 336 0.64 -12.09 -9.72
CA HIS A 336 1.04 -10.77 -9.18
C HIS A 336 1.26 -9.70 -10.27
N LEU A 337 1.35 -10.09 -11.55
CA LEU A 337 1.42 -9.17 -12.70
C LEU A 337 0.19 -8.29 -12.88
N ILE A 338 -0.99 -8.76 -12.45
CA ILE A 338 -2.27 -8.04 -12.60
C ILE A 338 -2.74 -7.39 -11.31
N GLY A 339 -2.03 -7.56 -10.20
CA GLY A 339 -2.46 -6.97 -8.94
C GLY A 339 -1.63 -7.37 -7.73
N ASP A 340 -1.74 -6.53 -6.71
CA ASP A 340 -1.16 -6.73 -5.39
C ASP A 340 -2.27 -6.76 -4.32
N HIS A 341 -1.89 -6.65 -3.04
CA HIS A 341 -2.86 -6.59 -1.94
C HIS A 341 -3.86 -5.42 -2.07
N THR A 342 -3.45 -4.27 -2.61
CA THR A 342 -4.35 -3.12 -2.81
C THR A 342 -5.36 -3.41 -3.93
N THR A 343 -4.94 -4.12 -4.99
CA THR A 343 -5.87 -4.62 -6.01
C THR A 343 -6.94 -5.55 -5.40
N LEU A 344 -6.55 -6.43 -4.48
CA LEU A 344 -7.51 -7.29 -3.76
C LEU A 344 -8.50 -6.48 -2.91
N ASP A 345 -8.04 -5.41 -2.26
CA ASP A 345 -8.93 -4.52 -1.50
C ASP A 345 -9.95 -3.81 -2.40
N VAL A 346 -9.53 -3.34 -3.59
CA VAL A 346 -10.43 -2.76 -4.60
C VAL A 346 -11.46 -3.80 -5.05
N ILE A 347 -11.02 -5.00 -5.44
CA ILE A 347 -11.91 -6.10 -5.84
C ILE A 347 -12.94 -6.38 -4.74
N ASN A 348 -12.50 -6.51 -3.49
CA ASN A 348 -13.39 -6.78 -2.36
C ASN A 348 -14.40 -5.66 -2.13
N ASN A 349 -13.96 -4.40 -2.20
CA ASN A 349 -14.83 -3.23 -2.03
C ASN A 349 -15.89 -3.16 -3.13
N GLU A 350 -15.51 -3.41 -4.38
CA GLU A 350 -16.41 -3.37 -5.53
C GLU A 350 -17.35 -4.57 -5.58
N VAL A 351 -16.89 -5.78 -5.24
CA VAL A 351 -17.77 -6.95 -5.06
C VAL A 351 -18.81 -6.67 -3.99
N ARG A 352 -18.43 -6.07 -2.87
CA ARG A 352 -19.40 -5.67 -1.82
C ARG A 352 -20.42 -4.69 -2.39
N ALA A 353 -19.98 -3.65 -3.10
CA ALA A 353 -20.87 -2.68 -3.73
C ALA A 353 -21.81 -3.31 -4.77
N TYR A 354 -21.34 -4.30 -5.54
CA TYR A 354 -22.17 -5.07 -6.46
C TYR A 354 -23.25 -5.85 -5.70
N LEU A 355 -22.86 -6.59 -4.67
CA LEU A 355 -23.78 -7.42 -3.88
C LEU A 355 -24.80 -6.59 -3.08
N THR A 356 -24.49 -5.34 -2.74
CA THR A 356 -25.39 -4.39 -2.06
C THR A 356 -26.13 -3.45 -3.01
N CYS A 357 -25.99 -3.63 -4.33
CA CYS A 357 -26.61 -2.79 -5.38
C CYS A 357 -26.20 -1.30 -5.30
N GLN A 358 -24.96 -1.02 -4.91
CA GLN A 358 -24.38 0.32 -4.75
C GLN A 358 -23.36 0.68 -5.84
N THR A 359 -23.33 -0.06 -6.96
CA THR A 359 -22.34 0.13 -8.05
C THR A 359 -22.36 1.52 -8.67
N ALA A 360 -23.51 2.20 -8.68
CA ALA A 360 -23.64 3.56 -9.21
C ALA A 360 -22.84 4.62 -8.41
N SER A 361 -22.43 4.31 -7.18
CA SER A 361 -21.61 5.19 -6.35
C SER A 361 -20.10 5.06 -6.61
N LEU A 362 -19.68 4.04 -7.39
CA LEU A 362 -18.27 3.78 -7.63
C LEU A 362 -17.71 4.74 -8.69
N PRO A 363 -16.54 5.37 -8.45
CA PRO A 363 -15.88 6.23 -9.43
C PRO A 363 -15.45 5.41 -10.64
N ALA A 364 -15.39 6.03 -11.83
CA ALA A 364 -14.90 5.34 -13.03
C ALA A 364 -13.50 4.75 -12.79
N PRO A 365 -13.25 3.50 -13.23
CA PRO A 365 -11.96 2.85 -13.04
C PRO A 365 -10.90 3.59 -13.84
N VAL A 366 -9.71 3.78 -13.25
CA VAL A 366 -8.59 4.40 -13.94
C VAL A 366 -7.83 3.33 -14.73
N PRO A 367 -7.63 3.52 -16.05
CA PRO A 367 -6.89 2.55 -16.84
C PRO A 367 -5.42 2.43 -16.41
N PHE A 368 -4.95 1.20 -16.22
CA PHE A 368 -3.55 0.89 -15.88
C PHE A 368 -2.53 1.47 -16.88
N ARG A 369 -2.92 1.67 -18.14
CA ARG A 369 -2.09 2.33 -19.18
C ARG A 369 -1.56 3.70 -18.76
N ASN A 370 -2.24 4.41 -17.85
CA ASN A 370 -1.80 5.70 -17.34
C ASN A 370 -0.50 5.56 -16.54
N LEU A 371 -0.38 4.50 -15.74
CA LEU A 371 0.85 4.15 -15.03
C LEU A 371 1.97 3.81 -16.03
N VAL A 372 1.66 3.01 -17.05
CA VAL A 372 2.63 2.62 -18.08
C VAL A 372 3.13 3.86 -18.84
N ALA A 373 2.24 4.78 -19.20
CA ALA A 373 2.63 6.04 -19.85
C ALA A 373 3.58 6.87 -18.96
N GLN A 374 3.34 6.93 -17.66
CA GLN A 374 4.24 7.63 -16.74
C GLN A 374 5.60 6.93 -16.60
N ALA A 375 5.63 5.60 -16.59
CA ALA A 375 6.88 4.84 -16.55
C ALA A 375 7.67 4.99 -17.86
N CYS A 376 6.99 4.98 -19.02
CA CYS A 376 7.63 5.08 -20.33
C CYS A 376 8.04 6.50 -20.72
N LEU A 377 7.27 7.53 -20.31
CA LEU A 377 7.46 8.93 -20.73
C LEU A 377 7.94 9.83 -19.58
N GLY A 378 8.15 9.28 -18.38
CA GLY A 378 8.60 10.00 -17.19
C GLY A 378 10.11 10.24 -17.18
N LEU A 379 10.76 9.81 -16.10
CA LEU A 379 12.22 9.94 -15.95
C LEU A 379 12.95 8.99 -16.89
N SER A 380 14.10 9.43 -17.41
CA SER A 380 14.88 8.61 -18.33
C SER A 380 15.55 7.43 -17.62
N GLN A 381 15.70 6.31 -18.31
CA GLN A 381 16.47 5.15 -17.80
C GLN A 381 17.91 5.54 -17.40
N ALA A 382 18.50 6.53 -18.08
CA ALA A 382 19.82 7.06 -17.76
C ALA A 382 19.89 7.72 -16.38
N GLU A 383 18.85 8.47 -15.98
CA GLU A 383 18.78 9.08 -14.64
C GLU A 383 18.63 8.03 -13.54
N HIS A 384 17.79 7.02 -13.75
CA HIS A 384 17.67 5.88 -12.82
C HIS A 384 19.00 5.14 -12.68
N THR A 385 19.66 4.83 -13.80
CA THR A 385 20.96 4.15 -13.81
C THR A 385 22.00 4.95 -13.05
N ARG A 386 22.08 6.26 -13.31
CA ARG A 386 23.00 7.16 -12.61
C ARG A 386 22.74 7.19 -11.11
N PHE A 387 21.48 7.35 -10.69
CA PHE A 387 21.12 7.39 -9.27
C PHE A 387 21.53 6.11 -8.53
N PHE A 388 21.18 4.93 -9.06
CA PHE A 388 21.53 3.67 -8.40
C PHE A 388 23.03 3.36 -8.46
N SER A 389 23.72 3.76 -9.53
CA SER A 389 25.18 3.62 -9.63
C SER A 389 25.89 4.49 -8.59
N GLU A 390 25.45 5.75 -8.40
CA GLU A 390 25.99 6.65 -7.38
C GLU A 390 25.67 6.14 -5.97
N MET A 391 24.43 5.69 -5.72
CA MET A 391 23.98 5.22 -4.40
C MET A 391 24.68 3.93 -3.94
N LEU A 392 24.99 3.03 -4.88
CA LEU A 392 25.59 1.73 -4.59
C LEU A 392 27.10 1.71 -4.89
N ALA A 393 27.73 2.86 -5.15
CA ALA A 393 29.14 2.94 -5.56
C ALA A 393 30.12 2.34 -4.55
N GLU A 394 29.79 2.35 -3.26
CA GLU A 394 30.64 1.80 -2.18
C GLU A 394 30.33 0.32 -1.86
N VAL A 395 29.42 -0.32 -2.60
CA VAL A 395 29.05 -1.72 -2.37
C VAL A 395 29.95 -2.61 -3.22
N GLU A 396 31.00 -3.15 -2.60
CA GLU A 396 31.98 -4.00 -3.29
C GLU A 396 31.65 -5.50 -3.21
N GLU A 397 30.90 -5.92 -2.19
CA GLU A 397 30.56 -7.32 -1.93
C GLU A 397 29.10 -7.48 -1.44
N PRO A 398 28.46 -8.63 -1.68
CA PRO A 398 27.12 -8.89 -1.18
C PRO A 398 27.10 -9.04 0.34
N THR A 399 25.99 -8.66 0.98
CA THR A 399 25.76 -8.93 2.40
C THR A 399 25.26 -10.36 2.59
N LEU A 400 26.18 -11.26 2.96
CA LEU A 400 25.88 -12.67 3.17
C LEU A 400 25.71 -12.98 4.66
N ALA A 401 24.46 -13.12 5.11
CA ALA A 401 24.18 -13.57 6.46
C ALA A 401 24.78 -14.98 6.67
N PHE A 402 25.64 -15.13 7.67
CA PHE A 402 26.36 -16.37 7.98
C PHE A 402 27.23 -16.91 6.82
N GLY A 403 27.61 -16.07 5.87
CA GLY A 403 28.42 -16.47 4.71
C GLY A 403 27.71 -17.40 3.71
N LEU A 404 26.37 -17.50 3.79
CA LEU A 404 25.59 -18.37 2.91
C LEU A 404 25.39 -17.72 1.54
N THR A 405 25.99 -18.30 0.50
CA THR A 405 25.91 -17.84 -0.89
C THR A 405 24.79 -18.52 -1.68
N GLU A 406 24.39 -19.74 -1.30
CA GLU A 406 23.35 -20.51 -1.99
C GLU A 406 21.97 -20.27 -1.38
N VAL A 407 21.32 -19.18 -1.80
CA VAL A 407 19.91 -18.91 -1.44
C VAL A 407 18.95 -19.36 -2.56
N HIS A 408 19.47 -19.65 -3.75
CA HIS A 408 18.71 -20.06 -4.94
C HIS A 408 18.41 -21.57 -4.99
N ARG A 409 17.73 -22.09 -3.97
CA ARG A 409 16.99 -23.37 -4.11
C ARG A 409 15.59 -23.08 -4.62
N ASP A 410 14.86 -24.09 -5.08
CA ASP A 410 13.48 -24.01 -5.57
C ASP A 410 12.43 -23.64 -4.49
N GLY A 411 12.85 -23.02 -3.38
CA GLY A 411 12.00 -22.67 -2.24
C GLY A 411 11.54 -23.86 -1.40
N SER A 412 11.73 -25.11 -1.85
CA SER A 412 11.16 -26.30 -1.21
C SER A 412 11.70 -26.61 0.19
N GLN A 413 12.85 -26.00 0.56
CA GLN A 413 13.49 -26.16 1.86
C GLN A 413 13.34 -24.92 2.76
N VAL A 414 12.48 -23.98 2.38
CA VAL A 414 12.18 -22.81 3.22
C VAL A 414 11.35 -23.26 4.41
N THR A 415 11.80 -22.90 5.61
CA THR A 415 11.01 -23.03 6.84
C THR A 415 10.64 -21.64 7.31
N GLU A 416 9.35 -21.39 7.46
CA GLU A 416 8.85 -20.12 7.97
C GLU A 416 8.67 -20.16 9.49
N SER A 417 9.03 -19.06 10.15
CA SER A 417 8.81 -18.88 11.58
C SER A 417 8.19 -17.53 11.83
N HIS A 418 7.07 -17.53 12.56
CA HIS A 418 6.35 -16.31 12.92
C HIS A 418 6.47 -16.09 14.42
N ARG A 419 6.87 -14.87 14.81
CA ARG A 419 6.86 -14.44 16.19
C ARG A 419 6.08 -13.14 16.34
N MET A 420 4.97 -13.21 17.05
CA MET A 420 4.21 -12.02 17.40
C MET A 420 5.01 -11.19 18.42
N LEU A 421 5.14 -9.90 18.18
CA LEU A 421 5.69 -8.97 19.16
C LEU A 421 4.65 -8.71 20.25
N ALA A 422 5.09 -8.65 21.51
CA ALA A 422 4.22 -8.29 22.62
C ALA A 422 3.64 -6.87 22.38
N PRO A 423 2.35 -6.62 22.70
CA PRO A 423 1.71 -5.32 22.51
C PRO A 423 2.52 -4.16 23.11
N GLU A 424 3.07 -4.36 24.30
CA GLU A 424 3.84 -3.34 25.03
C GLU A 424 5.13 -2.95 24.27
N LEU A 425 5.78 -3.92 23.63
CA LEU A 425 6.96 -3.66 22.81
C LEU A 425 6.58 -2.93 21.51
N ASN A 426 5.49 -3.34 20.86
CA ASN A 426 4.99 -2.66 19.66
C ASN A 426 4.62 -1.19 19.94
N ASP A 427 3.94 -0.93 21.06
CA ASP A 427 3.59 0.42 21.49
C ASP A 427 4.83 1.24 21.87
N GLY A 428 5.78 0.62 22.56
CA GLY A 428 7.08 1.20 22.86
C GLY A 428 7.85 1.61 21.60
N LEU A 429 7.92 0.75 20.59
CA LEU A 429 8.58 1.06 19.31
C LEU A 429 7.89 2.22 18.58
N ARG A 430 6.56 2.26 18.58
CA ARG A 430 5.79 3.37 18.00
C ARG A 430 6.03 4.68 18.74
N SER A 431 6.13 4.62 20.06
CA SER A 431 6.51 5.77 20.89
C SER A 431 7.92 6.27 20.56
N GLN A 432 8.90 5.37 20.43
CA GLN A 432 10.26 5.75 20.04
C GLN A 432 10.30 6.39 18.66
N ALA A 433 9.58 5.82 17.69
CA ALA A 433 9.52 6.34 16.33
C ALA A 433 9.02 7.79 16.32
N ARG A 434 7.92 8.06 17.04
CA ARG A 434 7.37 9.42 17.17
C ARG A 434 8.34 10.39 17.84
N ARG A 435 8.94 10.00 18.98
CA ARG A 435 9.90 10.88 19.69
C ARG A 435 11.09 11.24 18.82
N LEU A 436 11.55 10.31 17.99
CA LEU A 436 12.69 10.50 17.10
C LEU A 436 12.30 11.15 15.76
N GLY A 437 11.01 11.39 15.50
CA GLY A 437 10.53 11.95 14.24
C GLY A 437 10.72 11.02 13.03
N VAL A 438 10.77 9.71 13.24
CA VAL A 438 10.96 8.69 12.18
C VAL A 438 9.76 7.75 12.09
N SER A 439 9.68 6.98 10.99
CA SER A 439 8.67 5.93 10.86
C SER A 439 9.06 4.67 11.66
N LEU A 440 8.06 3.88 12.06
CA LEU A 440 8.31 2.55 12.66
C LEU A 440 9.10 1.64 11.69
N ALA A 441 8.84 1.74 10.38
CA ALA A 441 9.57 0.99 9.37
C ALA A 441 11.08 1.30 9.38
N ALA A 442 11.47 2.57 9.56
CA ALA A 442 12.88 2.96 9.68
C ALA A 442 13.55 2.31 10.92
N LEU A 443 12.85 2.24 12.06
CA LEU A 443 13.37 1.52 13.23
C LEU A 443 13.52 0.02 12.97
N CYS A 444 12.54 -0.60 12.30
CA CYS A 444 12.63 -2.01 11.92
C CYS A 444 13.77 -2.27 10.92
N HIS A 445 13.99 -1.39 9.95
CA HIS A 445 15.11 -1.48 9.02
C HIS A 445 16.46 -1.36 9.74
N LEU A 446 16.58 -0.45 10.70
CA LEU A 446 17.79 -0.33 11.51
C LEU A 446 18.04 -1.60 12.34
N ALA A 447 17.00 -2.15 12.96
CA ALA A 447 17.11 -3.41 13.70
C ALA A 447 17.54 -4.57 12.80
N TRP A 448 16.98 -4.66 11.59
CA TRP A 448 17.36 -5.66 10.61
C TRP A 448 18.79 -5.47 10.09
N ALA A 449 19.19 -4.23 9.82
CA ALA A 449 20.56 -3.89 9.43
C ALA A 449 21.57 -4.32 10.50
N GLN A 450 21.25 -4.14 11.79
CA GLN A 450 22.10 -4.60 12.88
C GLN A 450 22.21 -6.13 12.92
N VAL A 451 21.11 -6.85 12.68
CA VAL A 451 21.14 -8.31 12.58
C VAL A 451 22.07 -8.73 11.45
N LEU A 452 21.88 -8.19 10.24
CA LEU A 452 22.72 -8.50 9.08
C LEU A 452 24.19 -8.15 9.30
N SER A 453 24.47 -7.01 9.93
CA SER A 453 25.84 -6.59 10.21
C SER A 453 26.54 -7.59 11.14
N ARG A 454 25.85 -8.03 12.20
CA ARG A 454 26.38 -9.03 13.14
C ARG A 454 26.55 -10.41 12.53
N THR A 455 25.67 -10.82 11.62
CA THR A 455 25.69 -12.17 11.02
C THR A 455 26.58 -12.27 9.79
N SER A 456 26.82 -11.17 9.08
CA SER A 456 27.76 -11.11 7.94
C SER A 456 29.17 -10.69 8.33
N GLY A 457 29.32 -9.97 9.46
CA GLY A 457 30.59 -9.34 9.86
C GLY A 457 30.87 -8.02 9.15
N GLN A 458 29.97 -7.53 8.30
CA GLN A 458 30.10 -6.26 7.58
C GLN A 458 29.53 -5.09 8.40
N GLU A 459 30.22 -3.94 8.41
CA GLU A 459 29.69 -2.71 9.02
C GLU A 459 28.63 -2.02 8.14
N LYS A 460 28.80 -2.08 6.82
CA LYS A 460 27.86 -1.57 5.83
C LYS A 460 27.12 -2.76 5.22
N VAL A 461 25.79 -2.79 5.37
CA VAL A 461 24.95 -3.87 4.87
C VAL A 461 23.95 -3.37 3.84
N VAL A 462 23.66 -4.23 2.87
CA VAL A 462 22.67 -4.00 1.82
C VAL A 462 21.60 -5.07 1.91
N PHE A 463 20.33 -4.66 1.91
CA PHE A 463 19.19 -5.57 1.86
C PHE A 463 18.03 -4.94 1.11
N GLY A 464 17.19 -5.79 0.52
CA GLY A 464 15.98 -5.36 -0.15
C GLY A 464 14.89 -4.95 0.83
N THR A 465 14.13 -3.92 0.47
CA THR A 465 12.86 -3.55 1.13
C THR A 465 11.80 -3.39 0.06
N VAL A 466 10.57 -3.80 0.38
CA VAL A 466 9.42 -3.55 -0.49
C VAL A 466 8.85 -2.18 -0.14
N LEU A 467 8.73 -1.32 -1.14
CA LEU A 467 8.09 -0.02 -1.04
C LEU A 467 6.79 -0.04 -1.83
N PHE A 468 5.86 0.84 -1.46
CA PHE A 468 4.61 0.97 -2.20
C PHE A 468 4.87 1.63 -3.56
N GLY A 469 4.78 0.86 -4.64
CA GLY A 469 5.16 1.30 -6.00
C GLY A 469 4.28 2.38 -6.62
N ARG A 470 3.09 2.64 -6.05
CA ARG A 470 2.16 3.66 -6.58
C ARG A 470 2.58 5.10 -6.24
N MET A 471 3.74 5.30 -5.60
CA MET A 471 4.30 6.62 -5.26
C MET A 471 4.52 7.55 -6.47
N GLN A 472 4.79 7.00 -7.67
CA GLN A 472 5.01 7.80 -8.88
C GLN A 472 3.78 7.87 -9.79
N ALA A 473 2.76 7.08 -9.50
CA ALA A 473 1.56 6.86 -10.29
C ALA A 473 0.53 7.99 -10.09
N GLY A 474 0.47 8.96 -11.01
CA GLY A 474 -0.53 10.02 -11.02
C GLY A 474 -1.96 9.52 -11.25
N GLU A 475 -2.93 10.29 -10.74
CA GLU A 475 -4.40 10.14 -10.77
C GLU A 475 -4.98 8.72 -10.62
N GLY A 476 -5.57 8.43 -9.45
CA GLY A 476 -6.52 7.33 -9.23
C GLY A 476 -5.97 5.91 -9.37
N THR A 477 -4.65 5.77 -9.28
CA THR A 477 -3.94 4.49 -9.38
C THR A 477 -4.14 3.59 -8.17
N GLU A 478 -4.73 4.07 -7.06
CA GLU A 478 -5.26 3.19 -6.01
C GLU A 478 -6.37 2.26 -6.55
N SER A 479 -7.06 2.64 -7.63
CA SER A 479 -8.25 1.97 -8.17
C SER A 479 -8.03 1.22 -9.50
N GLY A 480 -6.82 1.30 -10.09
CA GLY A 480 -6.50 0.81 -11.43
C GLY A 480 -5.70 -0.49 -11.49
#